data_AF-A0A6N8XCJ4-F1
#
_entry.id   AF-A0A6N8XCJ4-F1
#
_cell.length_a   1.000
_cell.length_b   1.000
_cell.length_c   1.000
_cell.angle_alpha   90.00
_cell.angle_beta   90.00
_cell.angle_gamma   90.00
#
_symmetry.space_group_name_H-M   'P 1'
#
loop_
_entity.id
_entity.type
_entity.pdbx_description
1 polymer ?
#
loop_
_entity_poly.entity_id
_entity_poly.type
_entity_poly.pdbx_seq_one_letter_code
_entity_poly.pdbx_strand_id
1 'polypeptide(L)'
;MHLLQQVRDEAHRFAIAGHRGRRQKRQRRSVLDDIPGIGPRRKRELLAHFGSVSAISGASREEISKVPGISRKLAVEIHGSLHGR
;
A
#
# COMPACT_ATOMS: atom_id res chain seq x y z
N MET A 1 -7.23 29.63 -5.89
CA MET A 1 -5.93 28.98 -6.22
C MET A 1 -5.16 28.89 -4.91
N HIS A 2 -4.91 27.75 -4.28
CA HIS A 2 -3.89 26.77 -4.66
C HIS A 2 -4.12 25.45 -3.90
N LEU A 3 -4.33 24.35 -4.62
CA LEU A 3 -4.72 23.02 -4.13
C LEU A 3 -3.53 22.05 -4.03
N LEU A 4 -2.32 22.53 -3.74
CA LEU A 4 -1.11 21.72 -3.92
C LEU A 4 -0.07 21.90 -2.79
N GLN A 5 -0.47 21.61 -1.55
CA GLN A 5 0.48 21.53 -0.43
C GLN A 5 0.54 20.15 0.25
N GLN A 6 -0.03 19.09 -0.35
CA GLN A 6 -0.01 17.75 0.25
C GLN A 6 1.07 16.82 -0.31
N VAL A 7 1.87 17.26 -1.29
CA VAL A 7 2.80 16.37 -2.01
C VAL A 7 4.24 16.45 -1.48
N ARG A 8 4.56 17.43 -0.62
CA ARG A 8 5.96 17.72 -0.26
C ARG A 8 6.52 16.89 0.91
N ASP A 9 5.66 16.37 1.79
CA ASP A 9 6.13 15.69 3.01
C ASP A 9 6.08 14.15 2.94
N GLU A 10 5.36 13.58 1.97
CA GLU A 10 5.17 12.13 1.89
C GLU A 10 6.39 11.38 1.34
N ALA A 11 7.14 11.99 0.40
CA ALA A 11 8.35 11.39 -0.18
C ALA A 11 9.47 11.17 0.85
N HIS A 12 9.54 12.00 1.89
CA HIS A 12 10.52 11.84 2.97
C HIS A 12 10.14 10.71 3.94
N ARG A 13 8.84 10.41 4.08
CA ARG A 13 8.33 9.36 4.99
C ARG A 13 8.56 7.95 4.42
N PHE A 14 8.48 7.81 3.09
CA PHE A 14 8.63 6.52 2.41
C PHE A 14 10.06 5.96 2.40
N ALA A 15 11.08 6.83 2.53
CA ALA A 15 12.48 6.41 2.49
C ALA A 15 12.95 5.62 3.74
N ILE A 16 12.25 5.71 4.87
CA ILE A 16 12.72 5.18 6.17
C ILE A 16 12.23 3.74 6.45
N ALA A 17 11.23 3.23 5.73
CA ALA A 17 10.63 1.91 5.98
C ALA A 17 11.44 0.70 5.43
N GLY A 18 12.60 0.94 4.83
CA GLY A 18 13.41 -0.06 4.12
C GLY A 18 14.28 -0.99 4.98
N HIS A 19 14.20 -0.93 6.31
CA HIS A 19 15.01 -1.78 7.19
C HIS A 19 14.22 -2.40 8.34
N ARG A 20 13.51 -3.51 8.08
CA ARG A 20 13.42 -4.66 9.01
C ARG A 20 12.59 -5.79 8.42
N GLY A 21 13.12 -7.01 8.51
CA GLY A 21 12.26 -8.19 8.62
C GLY A 21 12.20 -9.14 7.43
N ARG A 22 13.34 -9.49 6.82
CA ARG A 22 13.46 -10.64 5.89
C ARG A 22 13.17 -12.02 6.50
N ARG A 23 12.50 -12.16 7.67
CA ARG A 23 12.43 -13.45 8.40
C ARG A 23 11.07 -13.97 8.89
N GLN A 24 9.94 -13.29 8.67
CA GLN A 24 8.61 -13.83 9.06
C GLN A 24 7.71 -14.22 7.87
N LYS A 25 8.32 -14.58 6.74
CA LYS A 25 7.63 -14.84 5.46
C LYS A 25 6.80 -16.14 5.40
N ARG A 26 6.54 -16.84 6.52
CA ARG A 26 6.03 -18.22 6.43
C ARG A 26 4.55 -18.49 6.67
N GLN A 27 3.73 -17.65 7.34
CA GLN A 27 2.32 -18.06 7.53
C GLN A 27 1.33 -17.03 8.10
N ARG A 28 1.49 -15.73 7.86
CA ARG A 28 0.42 -14.77 8.19
C ARG A 28 -0.33 -14.40 6.92
N ARG A 29 -1.56 -14.93 6.80
CA ARG A 29 -2.57 -14.45 5.86
C ARG A 29 -2.62 -12.93 6.00
N SER A 30 -2.16 -12.23 4.96
CA SER A 30 -2.12 -10.78 4.96
C SER A 30 -3.54 -10.28 4.78
N VAL A 31 -3.88 -9.14 5.37
CA VAL A 31 -5.18 -8.48 5.12
C VAL A 31 -5.39 -8.24 3.61
N LEU A 32 -4.30 -8.09 2.84
CA LEU A 32 -4.33 -7.99 1.39
C LEU A 32 -4.79 -9.28 0.68
N ASP A 33 -4.61 -10.45 1.30
CA ASP A 33 -5.02 -11.74 0.72
C ASP A 33 -6.54 -11.95 0.81
N ASP A 34 -7.23 -11.21 1.68
CA ASP A 34 -8.69 -11.27 1.83
C ASP A 34 -9.42 -10.33 0.85
N ILE A 35 -8.68 -9.52 0.09
CA ILE A 35 -9.24 -8.53 -0.84
C ILE A 35 -9.45 -9.18 -2.21
N PRO A 36 -10.69 -9.30 -2.70
CA PRO A 36 -10.97 -9.86 -4.01
C PRO A 36 -10.19 -9.12 -5.10
N GLY A 37 -9.53 -9.87 -5.98
CA GLY A 37 -8.71 -9.28 -7.05
C GLY A 37 -7.27 -8.93 -6.63
N ILE A 38 -6.87 -9.08 -5.36
CA ILE A 38 -5.46 -9.01 -4.97
C ILE A 38 -4.85 -10.41 -5.02
N GLY A 39 -4.19 -10.68 -6.15
CA GLY A 39 -3.34 -11.86 -6.29
C GLY A 39 -1.90 -11.63 -5.79
N PRO A 40 -1.08 -12.70 -5.74
CA PRO A 40 0.31 -12.64 -5.28
C PRO A 40 1.16 -11.62 -6.05
N ARG A 41 0.90 -11.43 -7.35
CA ARG A 41 1.56 -10.41 -8.18
C ARG A 41 1.29 -9.00 -7.67
N ARG A 42 0.03 -8.60 -7.55
CA ARG A 42 -0.37 -7.26 -7.08
C ARG A 42 0.09 -6.99 -5.65
N LYS A 43 -0.02 -8.00 -4.77
CA LYS A 43 0.53 -7.92 -3.41
C LYS A 43 2.03 -7.65 -3.41
N ARG A 44 2.79 -8.36 -4.25
CA ARG A 44 4.23 -8.13 -4.38
C ARG A 44 4.52 -6.73 -4.88
N GLU A 45 3.80 -6.21 -5.88
CA GLU A 45 4.00 -4.84 -6.38
C GLU A 45 3.66 -3.80 -5.31
N LEU A 46 2.57 -3.98 -4.55
CA LEU A 46 2.22 -3.12 -3.41
C LEU A 46 3.32 -3.13 -2.34
N LEU A 47 3.82 -4.31 -1.97
CA LEU A 47 4.91 -4.43 -1.00
C LEU A 47 6.25 -3.91 -1.55
N ALA A 48 6.49 -4.03 -2.85
CA ALA A 48 7.69 -3.46 -3.48
C ALA A 48 7.64 -1.93 -3.50
N HIS A 49 6.45 -1.35 -3.74
CA HIS A 49 6.25 0.09 -3.78
C HIS A 49 6.24 0.73 -2.39
N PHE A 50 5.55 0.13 -1.42
CA PHE A 50 5.35 0.70 -0.08
C PHE A 50 6.25 0.07 1.01
N GLY A 51 6.90 -1.06 0.73
CA GLY A 51 7.76 -1.77 1.67
C GLY A 51 7.01 -2.68 2.67
N SER A 52 5.88 -2.23 3.23
CA SER A 52 5.13 -2.99 4.24
C SER A 52 3.62 -2.76 4.19
N VAL A 53 2.83 -3.69 4.75
CA VAL A 53 1.37 -3.54 4.88
C VAL A 53 1.00 -2.33 5.74
N SER A 54 1.81 -2.02 6.76
CA SER A 54 1.60 -0.82 7.59
C SER A 54 1.76 0.46 6.78
N ALA A 55 2.73 0.51 5.87
CA ALA A 55 2.93 1.65 4.98
C ALA A 55 1.78 1.78 3.96
N ILE A 56 1.27 0.66 3.44
CA ILE A 56 0.08 0.66 2.56
C ILE A 56 -1.16 1.16 3.32
N SER A 57 -1.28 0.80 4.60
CA SER A 57 -2.40 1.25 5.45
C SER A 57 -2.33 2.74 5.76
N GLY A 58 -1.15 3.36 5.75
CA GLY A 58 -1.00 4.81 5.89
C GLY A 58 -1.07 5.58 4.56
N ALA A 59 -1.13 4.88 3.42
CA ALA A 59 -1.10 5.50 2.11
C ALA A 59 -2.51 5.90 1.65
N SER A 60 -2.58 6.97 0.86
CA SER A 60 -3.83 7.43 0.25
C SER A 60 -4.29 6.50 -0.89
N ARG A 61 -5.59 6.56 -1.23
CA ARG A 61 -6.17 5.83 -2.37
C ARG A 61 -5.47 6.19 -3.68
N GLU A 62 -5.08 7.45 -3.82
CA GLU A 62 -4.36 7.99 -4.96
C GLU A 62 -2.98 7.34 -5.08
N GLU A 63 -2.23 7.23 -3.99
CA GLU A 63 -0.93 6.57 -3.97
C GLU A 63 -1.02 5.09 -4.25
N ILE A 64 -2.00 4.39 -3.65
CA ILE A 64 -2.23 2.97 -3.92
C ILE A 64 -2.53 2.74 -5.41
N SER A 65 -3.24 3.67 -6.05
CA SER A 65 -3.55 3.61 -7.49
C SER A 65 -2.35 3.87 -8.41
N LYS A 66 -1.25 4.46 -7.90
CA LYS A 66 -0.01 4.64 -8.67
C LYS A 66 0.77 3.34 -8.83
N VAL A 67 0.46 2.30 -8.04
CA VAL A 67 1.14 1.01 -8.13
C VAL A 67 0.79 0.31 -9.44
N PRO A 68 1.79 -0.16 -10.21
CA PRO A 68 1.54 -0.87 -11.46
C PRO A 68 0.59 -2.07 -11.30
N GLY A 69 -0.47 -2.10 -12.10
CA GLY A 69 -1.46 -3.17 -12.07
C GLY A 69 -2.56 -3.03 -11.00
N ILE A 70 -2.60 -1.90 -10.28
CA ILE A 70 -3.70 -1.51 -9.41
C ILE A 70 -4.55 -0.46 -10.12
N SER A 71 -5.86 -0.72 -10.22
CA SER A 71 -6.80 0.27 -10.76
C SER A 71 -7.29 1.19 -9.64
N ARG A 72 -7.83 2.37 -10.00
CA ARG A 72 -8.42 3.29 -9.01
C ARG A 72 -9.52 2.64 -8.17
N LYS A 73 -10.35 1.79 -8.79
CA LYS A 73 -11.38 1.01 -8.08
C LYS A 73 -10.76 0.08 -7.04
N LEU A 74 -9.73 -0.67 -7.44
CA LEU A 74 -9.04 -1.59 -6.54
C LEU A 74 -8.31 -0.84 -5.43
N ALA A 75 -7.76 0.34 -5.69
CA ALA A 75 -7.13 1.18 -4.68
C ALA A 75 -8.13 1.63 -3.59
N VAL A 76 -9.36 1.97 -3.98
CA VAL A 76 -10.45 2.28 -3.04
C VAL A 76 -10.80 1.06 -2.20
N GLU A 77 -10.93 -0.12 -2.81
CA GLU A 77 -11.22 -1.38 -2.09
C GLU A 77 -10.10 -1.76 -1.12
N ILE A 78 -8.83 -1.60 -1.53
CA ILE A 78 -7.67 -1.83 -0.66
C ILE A 78 -7.71 -0.88 0.54
N HIS A 79 -7.81 0.41 0.27
CA HIS A 79 -7.83 1.42 1.33
C HIS A 79 -9.01 1.21 2.29
N GLY A 80 -10.19 0.90 1.75
CA GLY A 80 -11.38 0.59 2.54
C GLY A 80 -11.20 -0.64 3.42
N SER A 81 -10.59 -1.71 2.90
CA SER A 81 -10.35 -2.94 3.67
C SER A 81 -9.32 -2.76 4.79
N LEU A 82 -8.39 -1.81 4.65
CA LEU A 82 -7.35 -1.52 5.65
C LEU A 82 -7.83 -0.55 6.74
N HIS A 83 -8.82 0.30 6.46
CA HIS A 83 -9.34 1.32 7.40
C HIS A 83 -10.74 1.01 7.95
N GLY A 84 -11.48 0.09 7.33
CA GLY A 84 -12.87 -0.23 7.68
C GLY A 84 -13.01 -1.28 8.79
N ARG A 85 -12.10 -1.32 9.77
CA ARG A 85 -12.15 -2.22 10.92
C ARG A 85 -11.96 -1.47 12.23
#